data_AF-A0A1G5IRK7-F1
#
_entry.id   AF-A0A1G5IRK7-F1
#
_cell.length_a   1.000
_cell.length_b   1.000
_cell.length_c   1.000
_cell.angle_alpha   90.00
_cell.angle_beta   90.00
_cell.angle_gamma   90.00
#
_symmetry.space_group_name_H-M   'P 1'
#
loop_
_entity.id
_entity.type
_entity.pdbx_description
1 polymer ?
#
loop_
_entity_poly.entity_id
_entity_poly.type
_entity_poly.pdbx_seq_one_letter_code
_entity_poly.pdbx_strand_id
1 'polypeptide(L)'
;MPDYKAIISGQSWNSLPTLKVNKKPVFLTYTFNTLNWGSMKFGNADKGMARKALKMWGDACGIRFIEVKGREAELKFQWSWEWGDHSARAEFPKLSRDTSGEGVVRDFDGGNIYLNARYRTEFSQHHSFKLYVLLHEIGHALGLKHPFHKMPYNKKLLRSDLDHVNQTVMSYTGGEIDMQPVGLGALDVQAIRALYGNPSQDGKQVAKWSWSKATQTLTQIGKSKADVIHGVAVKDLIKGGHGNDTIYGFDGDDVLYGETGDDFLSGSDGSDILYGDVGNDVLRGGFDEDTLYGGAGNDALSGGYDDDILYGDFGNDVLDGGRGDDILYGEFDNDILQGGDGNDTLQGGAGNDSLVGDDGSVIGYRFYDNDDVLNGGAGSDTLKGGEGKDRFVFDTWFNGVDDIDLIMDFDDSDDLIILSATIFSTLAKGSLSNDAFVEGTGAADANDRIIFNGDDRSLAYDPDGTGPLAAVRFVKFAGAMTIYANDILVV
;
A
#
# COMPACT_ATOMS: atom_id res chain seq x y z
N MET A 1 11.20 -6.46 -38.56
CA MET A 1 10.85 -5.70 -37.33
C MET A 1 11.44 -4.30 -37.47
N PRO A 2 10.83 -3.23 -36.93
CA PRO A 2 11.46 -1.92 -36.93
C PRO A 2 12.85 -1.97 -36.26
N ASP A 3 13.84 -1.30 -36.85
CA ASP A 3 15.25 -1.39 -36.41
C ASP A 3 15.44 -0.96 -34.94
N TYR A 4 14.66 0.02 -34.46
CA TYR A 4 14.73 0.48 -33.07
C TYR A 4 14.40 -0.62 -32.03
N LYS A 5 13.67 -1.68 -32.41
CA LYS A 5 13.39 -2.80 -31.49
C LYS A 5 14.65 -3.58 -31.13
N ALA A 6 15.72 -3.48 -31.92
CA ALA A 6 16.99 -4.11 -31.63
C ALA A 6 17.64 -3.60 -30.33
N ILE A 7 17.33 -2.37 -29.92
CA ILE A 7 17.90 -1.71 -28.74
C ILE A 7 16.93 -1.61 -27.56
N ILE A 8 15.80 -2.33 -27.58
CA ILE A 8 14.87 -2.41 -26.43
C ILE A 8 15.18 -3.67 -25.60
N SER A 9 15.34 -3.52 -24.28
CA SER A 9 15.64 -4.65 -23.39
C SER A 9 14.40 -5.52 -23.10
N GLY A 10 13.21 -4.92 -23.10
CA GLY A 10 11.98 -5.52 -22.60
C GLY A 10 11.66 -5.14 -21.15
N GLN A 11 12.52 -4.34 -20.51
CA GLN A 11 12.30 -3.72 -19.21
C GLN A 11 12.07 -2.22 -19.40
N SER A 12 11.19 -1.64 -18.59
CA SER A 12 10.94 -0.20 -18.48
C SER A 12 10.29 0.09 -17.13
N TRP A 13 10.39 1.33 -16.67
CA TRP A 13 9.65 1.78 -15.49
C TRP A 13 8.12 1.76 -15.70
N ASN A 14 7.65 1.58 -16.95
CA ASN A 14 6.25 1.40 -17.32
C ASN A 14 5.86 -0.06 -17.60
N SER A 15 6.70 -1.04 -17.27
CA SER A 15 6.48 -2.44 -17.67
C SER A 15 5.43 -3.19 -16.84
N LEU A 16 4.87 -2.57 -15.80
CA LEU A 16 3.78 -3.14 -15.00
C LEU A 16 2.46 -3.17 -15.78
N PRO A 17 1.62 -4.21 -15.66
CA PRO A 17 0.29 -4.23 -16.29
C PRO A 17 -0.58 -2.99 -16.01
N THR A 18 -0.50 -2.43 -14.81
CA THR A 18 -1.15 -1.17 -14.39
C THR A 18 -0.51 0.07 -15.02
N LEU A 19 0.81 0.05 -15.27
CA LEU A 19 1.57 1.09 -15.99
C LEU A 19 1.61 0.88 -17.51
N LYS A 20 1.18 -0.28 -18.03
CA LYS A 20 1.08 -0.64 -19.47
C LYS A 20 -0.07 0.09 -20.16
N VAL A 21 -0.52 1.22 -19.61
CA VAL A 21 -1.44 2.10 -20.30
C VAL A 21 -0.67 2.73 -21.44
N ASN A 22 -0.98 2.30 -22.66
CA ASN A 22 -0.41 2.83 -23.89
C ASN A 22 -0.36 4.37 -23.81
N LYS A 23 0.85 4.93 -23.77
CA LYS A 23 1.14 6.34 -24.08
C LYS A 23 0.78 7.34 -22.94
N LYS A 24 1.43 7.25 -21.77
CA LYS A 24 1.50 8.35 -20.78
C LYS A 24 2.95 8.67 -20.37
N PRO A 25 3.29 9.94 -20.12
CA PRO A 25 4.61 10.36 -19.66
C PRO A 25 4.77 9.97 -18.18
N VAL A 26 6.03 9.85 -17.75
CA VAL A 26 6.37 9.32 -16.43
C VAL A 26 7.10 10.41 -15.66
N PHE A 27 6.69 10.63 -14.41
CA PHE A 27 7.55 11.28 -13.45
C PHE A 27 8.55 10.25 -12.95
N LEU A 28 9.84 10.51 -13.15
CA LEU A 28 10.93 9.71 -12.60
C LEU A 28 11.77 10.59 -11.71
N THR A 29 12.03 10.16 -10.49
CA THR A 29 12.94 10.87 -9.60
C THR A 29 14.38 10.47 -9.89
N TYR A 30 15.31 11.36 -9.54
CA TYR A 30 16.72 11.07 -9.58
C TYR A 30 17.47 11.77 -8.44
N THR A 31 18.56 11.14 -7.99
CA THR A 31 19.42 11.69 -6.94
C THR A 31 20.91 11.57 -7.26
N PHE A 32 21.69 12.45 -6.64
CA PHE A 32 23.15 12.40 -6.60
C PHE A 32 23.67 12.04 -5.19
N ASN A 33 22.77 11.72 -4.26
CA ASN A 33 23.06 11.43 -2.87
C ASN A 33 22.91 9.93 -2.61
N THR A 34 23.88 9.14 -3.05
CA THR A 34 23.88 7.68 -2.87
C THR A 34 24.84 7.25 -1.76
N LEU A 35 24.73 5.99 -1.31
CA LEU A 35 25.48 5.44 -0.17
C LEU A 35 26.20 4.12 -0.44
N ASN A 36 26.42 3.73 -1.69
CA ASN A 36 27.04 2.43 -1.96
C ASN A 36 28.52 2.44 -1.53
N TRP A 37 28.95 1.40 -0.82
CA TRP A 37 30.35 1.25 -0.43
C TRP A 37 31.25 1.26 -1.67
N GLY A 38 32.35 2.02 -1.63
CA GLY A 38 33.21 2.21 -2.80
C GLY A 38 32.69 3.22 -3.85
N SER A 39 31.65 3.99 -3.52
CA SER A 39 31.15 5.09 -4.36
C SER A 39 31.63 6.48 -3.90
N MET A 40 31.54 7.46 -4.79
CA MET A 40 31.77 8.87 -4.46
C MET A 40 30.71 9.77 -5.12
N LYS A 41 30.37 10.86 -4.43
CA LYS A 41 29.39 11.82 -4.93
C LYS A 41 29.86 12.54 -6.19
N PHE A 42 28.91 12.86 -7.05
CA PHE A 42 29.12 13.75 -8.19
C PHE A 42 29.42 15.18 -7.74
N GLY A 43 30.42 15.81 -8.36
CA GLY A 43 30.70 17.25 -8.21
C GLY A 43 29.73 18.10 -9.04
N ASN A 44 29.75 19.42 -8.87
CA ASN A 44 28.79 20.32 -9.53
C ASN A 44 28.79 20.21 -11.06
N ALA A 45 29.97 20.05 -11.69
CA ALA A 45 30.08 19.86 -13.13
C ALA A 45 29.47 18.52 -13.59
N ASP A 46 29.69 17.45 -12.83
CA ASP A 46 29.12 16.12 -13.09
C ASP A 46 27.59 16.18 -13.03
N LYS A 47 27.06 16.77 -11.96
CA LYS A 47 25.61 16.96 -11.77
C LYS A 47 25.01 17.79 -12.90
N GLY A 48 25.67 18.89 -13.28
CA GLY A 48 25.23 19.74 -14.40
C GLY A 48 25.14 18.98 -15.71
N MET A 49 26.09 18.08 -15.99
CA MET A 49 26.08 17.29 -17.22
C MET A 49 25.06 16.14 -17.20
N ALA A 50 24.88 15.48 -16.06
CA ALA A 50 23.84 14.47 -15.88
C ALA A 50 22.44 15.06 -16.10
N ARG A 51 22.16 16.24 -15.51
CA ARG A 51 20.91 16.98 -15.75
C ARG A 51 20.69 17.32 -17.22
N LYS A 52 21.75 17.70 -17.94
CA LYS A 52 21.68 17.95 -19.39
C LYS A 52 21.28 16.68 -20.15
N ALA A 53 21.90 15.54 -19.83
CA ALA A 53 21.58 14.26 -20.46
C ALA A 53 20.15 13.80 -20.15
N LEU A 54 19.71 13.92 -18.90
CA LEU A 54 18.31 13.67 -18.49
C LEU A 54 17.33 14.55 -19.26
N LYS A 55 17.63 15.85 -19.40
CA LYS A 55 16.79 16.77 -20.19
C LYS A 55 16.65 16.30 -21.65
N MET A 56 17.73 15.83 -22.27
CA MET A 56 17.69 15.33 -23.65
C MET A 56 16.78 14.11 -23.80
N TRP A 57 16.83 13.16 -22.85
CA TRP A 57 15.89 12.04 -22.81
C TRP A 57 14.45 12.49 -22.56
N GLY A 58 14.23 13.39 -21.59
CA GLY A 58 12.91 13.94 -21.27
C GLY A 58 12.28 14.68 -22.45
N ASP A 59 13.05 15.51 -23.17
CA ASP A 59 12.60 16.20 -24.38
C ASP A 59 12.24 15.21 -25.51
N ALA A 60 12.87 14.02 -25.54
CA ALA A 60 12.65 13.03 -26.59
C ALA A 60 11.36 12.21 -26.38
N CYS A 61 11.02 11.85 -25.14
CA CYS A 61 9.90 10.95 -24.83
C CYS A 61 8.80 11.53 -23.93
N GLY A 62 9.05 12.65 -23.27
CA GLY A 62 8.08 13.28 -22.36
C GLY A 62 8.28 12.97 -20.88
N ILE A 63 9.26 12.15 -20.50
CA ILE A 63 9.58 11.92 -19.09
C ILE A 63 9.90 13.24 -18.39
N ARG A 64 9.40 13.38 -17.16
CA ARG A 64 9.67 14.50 -16.27
C ARG A 64 10.61 14.00 -15.18
N PHE A 65 11.87 14.44 -15.24
CA PHE A 65 12.88 14.07 -14.25
C PHE A 65 12.85 15.03 -13.06
N ILE A 66 12.63 14.49 -11.87
CA ILE A 66 12.54 15.24 -10.62
C ILE A 66 13.79 14.99 -9.77
N GLU A 67 14.53 16.04 -9.44
CA GLU A 67 15.67 15.89 -8.53
C GLU A 67 15.20 15.85 -7.08
N VAL A 68 15.52 14.75 -6.39
CA VAL A 68 15.24 14.58 -4.97
C VAL A 68 16.49 14.72 -4.12
N LYS A 69 16.31 15.17 -2.88
CA LYS A 69 17.38 15.36 -1.87
C LYS A 69 17.74 14.06 -1.18
N GLY A 70 16.76 13.16 -1.07
CA GLY A 70 16.89 11.84 -0.44
C GLY A 70 17.85 10.91 -1.20
N ARG A 71 17.99 9.71 -0.66
CA ARG A 71 18.79 8.63 -1.25
C ARG A 71 17.96 7.72 -2.15
N GLU A 72 16.68 7.64 -1.84
CA GLU A 72 15.70 6.91 -2.64
C GLU A 72 15.30 7.73 -3.85
N ALA A 73 15.44 7.09 -5.01
CA ALA A 73 15.07 7.59 -6.32
C ALA A 73 15.20 6.46 -7.35
N GLU A 74 14.41 6.50 -8.42
CA GLU A 74 14.52 5.52 -9.51
C GLU A 74 15.86 5.61 -10.25
N LEU A 75 16.44 6.82 -10.37
CA LEU A 75 17.73 7.02 -11.03
C LEU A 75 18.79 7.55 -10.07
N LYS A 76 19.87 6.78 -9.88
CA LYS A 76 20.91 7.07 -8.89
C LYS A 76 22.26 7.28 -9.54
N PHE A 77 22.82 8.47 -9.40
CA PHE A 77 24.07 8.86 -10.05
C PHE A 77 25.25 8.90 -9.08
N GLN A 78 26.30 8.13 -9.39
CA GLN A 78 27.48 8.08 -8.54
C GLN A 78 28.77 7.74 -9.30
N TRP A 79 29.90 8.16 -8.74
CA TRP A 79 31.19 7.60 -9.13
C TRP A 79 31.39 6.28 -8.41
N SER A 80 32.05 5.31 -9.03
CA SER A 80 32.45 4.05 -8.39
C SER A 80 33.92 3.72 -8.63
N TRP A 81 34.52 3.06 -7.64
CA TRP A 81 35.85 2.46 -7.73
C TRP A 81 35.80 0.97 -8.16
N GLU A 82 34.62 0.41 -8.41
CA GLU A 82 34.41 -1.01 -8.75
C GLU A 82 34.77 -1.42 -10.20
N TRP A 83 34.90 -2.73 -10.44
CA TRP A 83 36.03 -3.36 -11.14
C TRP A 83 35.97 -3.40 -12.68
N GLY A 84 37.16 -3.31 -13.31
CA GLY A 84 37.40 -3.48 -14.75
C GLY A 84 37.88 -2.22 -15.47
N ASP A 85 38.10 -2.32 -16.78
CA ASP A 85 38.58 -1.22 -17.63
C ASP A 85 37.44 -0.42 -18.32
N HIS A 86 36.19 -0.65 -17.90
CA HIS A 86 35.02 0.05 -18.45
C HIS A 86 34.92 1.50 -17.94
N SER A 87 34.46 2.42 -18.78
CA SER A 87 34.32 3.85 -18.45
C SER A 87 33.09 4.15 -17.56
N ALA A 88 32.04 3.34 -17.68
CA ALA A 88 30.81 3.43 -16.90
C ALA A 88 30.01 2.12 -16.93
N ARG A 89 28.98 2.03 -16.10
CA ARG A 89 27.95 0.98 -16.13
C ARG A 89 26.62 1.53 -15.59
N ALA A 90 25.52 0.94 -16.03
CA ALA A 90 24.20 1.18 -15.45
C ALA A 90 23.39 -0.11 -15.37
N GLU A 91 22.46 -0.10 -14.43
CA GLU A 91 21.48 -1.16 -14.24
C GLU A 91 20.19 -0.82 -14.99
N PHE A 92 19.53 -1.84 -15.51
CA PHE A 92 18.21 -1.69 -16.11
C PHE A 92 17.15 -1.32 -15.07
N PRO A 93 15.96 -0.82 -15.49
CA PRO A 93 14.80 -0.71 -14.61
C PRO A 93 14.49 -2.03 -13.92
N LYS A 94 14.21 -1.97 -12.62
CA LYS A 94 13.69 -3.09 -11.82
C LYS A 94 12.38 -2.66 -11.20
N LEU A 95 11.49 -3.64 -11.04
CA LEU A 95 10.18 -3.48 -10.45
C LEU A 95 10.04 -4.68 -9.51
N SER A 96 9.79 -4.43 -8.23
CA SER A 96 9.59 -5.47 -7.22
C SER A 96 8.10 -5.63 -7.02
N ARG A 97 7.62 -6.88 -7.01
CA ARG A 97 6.33 -7.16 -6.38
C ARG A 97 6.57 -7.01 -4.89
N ASP A 98 5.77 -6.19 -4.24
CA ASP A 98 5.71 -6.32 -2.80
C ASP A 98 5.20 -7.75 -2.46
N THR A 99 5.70 -8.25 -1.34
CA THR A 99 5.42 -9.56 -0.74
C THR A 99 3.95 -9.78 -0.37
N SER A 100 3.15 -8.71 -0.22
CA SER A 100 1.69 -8.80 0.02
C SER A 100 0.90 -9.24 -1.22
N GLY A 101 1.44 -9.02 -2.43
CA GLY A 101 0.69 -9.20 -3.67
C GLY A 101 -0.31 -8.08 -3.99
N GLU A 102 -0.39 -7.04 -3.15
CA GLU A 102 -1.35 -5.92 -3.20
C GLU A 102 -0.92 -4.81 -4.17
N GLY A 103 0.38 -4.65 -4.43
CA GLY A 103 0.93 -3.59 -5.28
C GLY A 103 2.34 -3.92 -5.80
N VAL A 104 2.77 -3.26 -6.89
CA VAL A 104 4.12 -3.45 -7.45
C VAL A 104 4.84 -2.10 -7.44
N VAL A 105 5.85 -1.99 -6.57
CA VAL A 105 6.58 -0.75 -6.30
C VAL A 105 7.78 -0.62 -7.25
N ARG A 106 8.23 0.61 -7.50
CA ARG A 106 9.45 0.88 -8.25
C ARG A 106 10.67 0.59 -7.39
N ASP A 107 11.11 -0.67 -7.43
CA ASP A 107 12.30 -1.15 -6.73
C ASP A 107 13.54 -0.26 -6.97
N PHE A 108 14.08 0.26 -5.87
CA PHE A 108 15.31 1.04 -5.84
C PHE A 108 16.55 0.23 -6.24
N ASP A 109 16.48 -1.10 -6.36
CA ASP A 109 17.62 -1.90 -6.83
C ASP A 109 17.91 -1.78 -8.33
N GLY A 110 17.10 -1.04 -9.08
CA GLY A 110 17.30 -0.71 -10.49
C GLY A 110 17.86 0.71 -10.73
N GLY A 111 18.17 1.04 -11.98
CA GLY A 111 18.44 2.43 -12.40
C GLY A 111 19.69 3.10 -11.82
N ASN A 112 20.57 2.34 -11.15
CA ASN A 112 21.85 2.85 -10.69
C ASN A 112 22.79 3.12 -11.87
N ILE A 113 23.39 4.32 -11.89
CA ILE A 113 24.29 4.82 -12.95
C ILE A 113 25.65 5.15 -12.32
N TYR A 114 26.67 4.42 -12.77
CA TYR A 114 28.02 4.49 -12.23
C TYR A 114 28.99 5.00 -13.29
N LEU A 115 29.67 6.11 -13.01
CA LEU A 115 30.87 6.49 -13.75
C LEU A 115 32.12 5.94 -13.05
N ASN A 116 33.07 5.40 -13.81
CA ASN A 116 34.29 4.85 -13.23
C ASN A 116 35.23 5.98 -12.82
N ALA A 117 35.57 6.04 -11.53
CA ALA A 117 36.37 7.09 -10.94
C ALA A 117 37.79 7.19 -11.54
N ARG A 118 38.31 6.11 -12.14
CA ARG A 118 39.61 6.11 -12.86
C ARG A 118 39.62 7.07 -14.06
N TYR A 119 38.46 7.30 -14.68
CA TYR A 119 38.30 8.11 -15.88
C TYR A 119 37.95 9.57 -15.59
N ARG A 120 37.98 10.00 -14.32
CA ARG A 120 37.61 11.38 -13.93
C ARG A 120 38.37 12.46 -14.68
N THR A 121 39.69 12.31 -14.80
CA THR A 121 40.54 13.29 -15.48
C THR A 121 40.16 13.39 -16.96
N GLU A 122 39.99 12.25 -17.62
CA GLU A 122 39.57 12.18 -19.03
C GLU A 122 38.19 12.82 -19.23
N PHE A 123 37.22 12.47 -18.39
CA PHE A 123 35.89 13.06 -18.42
C PHE A 123 35.87 14.57 -18.15
N SER A 124 36.83 15.09 -17.40
CA SER A 124 37.00 16.53 -17.17
C SER A 124 37.62 17.27 -18.36
N GLN A 125 38.39 16.56 -19.19
CA GLN A 125 39.04 17.12 -20.38
C GLN A 125 38.16 16.97 -21.63
N HIS A 126 37.33 15.92 -21.70
CA HIS A 126 36.54 15.54 -22.86
C HIS A 126 35.03 15.55 -22.55
N HIS A 127 34.45 16.76 -22.49
CA HIS A 127 33.04 16.95 -22.13
C HIS A 127 32.04 16.28 -23.08
N SER A 128 32.32 16.22 -24.39
CA SER A 128 31.46 15.53 -25.37
C SER A 128 31.41 14.03 -25.12
N PHE A 129 32.57 13.43 -24.83
CA PHE A 129 32.68 12.02 -24.50
C PHE A 129 31.92 11.68 -23.22
N LYS A 130 32.10 12.49 -22.16
CA LYS A 130 31.34 12.34 -20.91
C LYS A 130 29.83 12.44 -21.11
N LEU A 131 29.37 13.41 -21.93
CA LEU A 131 27.94 13.57 -22.22
C LEU A 131 27.37 12.33 -22.90
N TYR A 132 28.08 11.75 -23.85
CA TYR A 132 27.68 10.50 -24.48
C TYR A 132 27.64 9.33 -23.52
N VAL A 133 28.65 9.16 -22.68
CA VAL A 133 28.65 8.08 -21.69
C VAL A 133 27.43 8.23 -20.77
N LEU A 134 27.11 9.45 -20.32
CA LEU A 134 25.88 9.69 -19.56
C LEU A 134 24.61 9.39 -20.36
N LEU A 135 24.52 9.78 -21.62
CA LEU A 135 23.37 9.46 -22.48
C LEU A 135 23.19 7.94 -22.65
N HIS A 136 24.30 7.21 -22.84
CA HIS A 136 24.36 5.75 -22.97
C HIS A 136 23.87 5.06 -21.70
N GLU A 137 24.46 5.41 -20.55
CA GLU A 137 24.12 4.76 -19.27
C GLU A 137 22.70 5.12 -18.80
N ILE A 138 22.24 6.36 -19.03
CA ILE A 138 20.83 6.70 -18.79
C ILE A 138 19.92 5.88 -19.73
N GLY A 139 20.33 5.65 -20.98
CA GLY A 139 19.62 4.78 -21.90
C GLY A 139 19.40 3.38 -21.31
N HIS A 140 20.43 2.78 -20.71
CA HIS A 140 20.32 1.52 -19.96
C HIS A 140 19.35 1.63 -18.79
N ALA A 141 19.50 2.65 -17.95
CA ALA A 141 18.63 2.90 -16.80
C ALA A 141 17.16 3.21 -17.16
N LEU A 142 16.88 3.50 -18.44
CA LEU A 142 15.53 3.66 -18.98
C LEU A 142 15.03 2.42 -19.74
N GLY A 143 15.84 1.38 -19.94
CA GLY A 143 15.42 0.13 -20.59
C GLY A 143 15.97 -0.12 -22.01
N LEU A 144 16.97 0.66 -22.45
CA LEU A 144 17.62 0.44 -23.74
C LEU A 144 18.85 -0.46 -23.60
N LYS A 145 19.07 -1.37 -24.55
CA LYS A 145 20.22 -2.29 -24.58
C LYS A 145 21.12 -2.02 -25.78
N HIS A 146 22.32 -2.60 -25.75
CA HIS A 146 23.22 -2.59 -26.90
C HIS A 146 22.60 -3.26 -28.14
N PRO A 147 22.92 -2.82 -29.37
CA PRO A 147 22.44 -3.41 -30.62
C PRO A 147 23.16 -4.72 -30.99
N PHE A 148 23.65 -5.48 -30.02
CA PHE A 148 24.31 -6.77 -30.19
C PHE A 148 24.11 -7.65 -28.94
N HIS A 149 24.17 -8.97 -29.11
CA HIS A 149 24.22 -9.89 -27.97
C HIS A 149 25.68 -10.19 -27.59
N LYS A 150 26.03 -10.03 -26.30
CA LYS A 150 27.24 -10.65 -25.71
C LYS A 150 27.02 -12.16 -25.58
N MET A 151 26.96 -12.83 -26.72
CA MET A 151 27.04 -14.29 -26.87
C MET A 151 28.43 -14.62 -27.43
N PRO A 152 28.91 -15.88 -27.38
CA PRO A 152 30.21 -16.29 -27.93
C PRO A 152 30.51 -15.90 -29.39
N TYR A 153 29.55 -15.32 -30.13
CA TYR A 153 29.70 -14.88 -31.52
C TYR A 153 29.31 -13.41 -31.81
N ASN A 154 29.11 -12.56 -30.78
CA ASN A 154 28.74 -11.13 -30.94
C ASN A 154 27.72 -10.89 -32.09
N LYS A 155 26.55 -11.53 -32.01
CA LYS A 155 25.54 -11.41 -33.06
C LYS A 155 25.03 -9.96 -33.11
N LYS A 156 25.41 -9.24 -34.17
CA LYS A 156 24.88 -7.90 -34.47
C LYS A 156 23.38 -7.98 -34.69
N LEU A 157 22.64 -7.08 -34.06
CA LEU A 157 21.20 -6.93 -34.22
C LEU A 157 20.84 -5.83 -35.22
N LEU A 158 21.79 -4.94 -35.50
CA LEU A 158 21.69 -3.88 -36.49
C LEU A 158 22.71 -4.09 -37.62
N ARG A 159 22.37 -3.55 -38.80
CA ARG A 159 23.30 -3.40 -39.92
C ARG A 159 24.40 -2.40 -39.54
N SER A 160 25.56 -2.48 -40.19
CA SER A 160 26.72 -1.64 -39.84
C SER A 160 26.51 -0.13 -40.01
N ASP A 161 25.61 0.28 -40.91
CA ASP A 161 25.20 1.68 -41.09
C ASP A 161 24.29 2.19 -39.95
N LEU A 162 23.69 1.27 -39.18
CA LEU A 162 22.77 1.55 -38.08
C LEU A 162 23.40 1.32 -36.69
N ASP A 163 24.37 0.43 -36.57
CA ASP A 163 25.18 0.19 -35.36
C ASP A 163 26.32 1.24 -35.27
N HIS A 164 25.95 2.49 -35.04
CA HIS A 164 26.88 3.62 -34.89
C HIS A 164 26.29 4.70 -33.98
N VAL A 165 27.14 5.44 -33.25
CA VAL A 165 26.73 6.54 -32.35
C VAL A 165 25.90 7.66 -33.00
N ASN A 166 25.89 7.75 -34.34
CA ASN A 166 25.08 8.73 -35.07
C ASN A 166 23.60 8.31 -35.16
N GLN A 167 23.33 7.02 -35.00
CA GLN A 167 21.99 6.42 -35.08
C GLN A 167 21.47 6.04 -33.70
N THR A 168 22.36 5.58 -32.82
CA THR A 168 22.03 5.25 -31.43
C THR A 168 23.23 5.46 -30.51
N VAL A 169 23.02 6.17 -29.39
CA VAL A 169 24.02 6.27 -28.32
C VAL A 169 24.31 4.92 -27.66
N MET A 170 23.51 3.88 -27.91
CA MET A 170 23.73 2.52 -27.39
C MET A 170 24.76 1.71 -28.19
N SER A 171 25.30 2.25 -29.30
CA SER A 171 26.38 1.61 -30.07
C SER A 171 27.75 2.00 -29.50
N TYR A 172 28.72 1.09 -29.57
CA TYR A 172 30.13 1.41 -29.30
C TYR A 172 30.89 1.89 -30.54
N THR A 173 30.31 1.76 -31.74
CA THR A 173 30.99 2.14 -32.99
C THR A 173 30.94 3.65 -33.19
N GLY A 174 32.11 4.29 -33.28
CA GLY A 174 32.26 5.74 -33.44
C GLY A 174 32.17 6.53 -32.12
N GLY A 175 32.07 5.86 -30.97
CA GLY A 175 32.06 6.47 -29.64
C GLY A 175 33.48 6.69 -29.10
N GLU A 176 34.24 7.59 -29.71
CA GLU A 176 35.64 7.86 -29.37
C GLU A 176 35.81 9.19 -28.61
N ILE A 177 36.94 9.38 -27.94
CA ILE A 177 37.25 10.55 -27.07
C ILE A 177 37.11 11.89 -27.80
N ASP A 178 37.46 11.93 -29.09
CA ASP A 178 37.49 13.15 -29.92
C ASP A 178 36.20 13.41 -30.70
N MET A 179 35.12 12.72 -30.37
CA MET A 179 33.89 12.84 -31.14
C MET A 179 33.20 14.20 -31.00
N GLN A 180 32.61 14.63 -32.11
CA GLN A 180 31.80 15.84 -32.26
C GLN A 180 30.50 15.74 -31.44
N PRO A 181 29.81 16.86 -31.13
CA PRO A 181 28.76 16.89 -30.11
C PRO A 181 27.72 15.80 -30.32
N VAL A 182 27.51 15.01 -29.26
CA VAL A 182 26.63 13.85 -29.30
C VAL A 182 25.24 14.21 -28.81
N GLY A 183 24.27 13.80 -29.62
CA GLY A 183 22.84 13.87 -29.34
C GLY A 183 22.21 12.48 -29.43
N LEU A 184 20.94 12.40 -29.06
CA LEU A 184 20.16 11.18 -29.28
C LEU A 184 19.96 10.98 -30.78
N GLY A 185 20.32 9.80 -31.28
CA GLY A 185 20.13 9.40 -32.66
C GLY A 185 18.67 9.04 -32.97
N ALA A 186 18.37 8.82 -34.25
CA ALA A 186 17.01 8.52 -34.69
C ALA A 186 16.46 7.21 -34.09
N LEU A 187 17.31 6.21 -33.83
CA LEU A 187 16.89 4.96 -33.22
C LEU A 187 16.64 5.12 -31.72
N ASP A 188 17.44 5.94 -31.02
CA ASP A 188 17.24 6.24 -29.60
C ASP A 188 15.86 6.85 -29.37
N VAL A 189 15.54 7.89 -30.16
CA VAL A 189 14.26 8.61 -30.07
C VAL A 189 13.08 7.67 -30.37
N GLN A 190 13.20 6.80 -31.38
CA GLN A 190 12.15 5.82 -31.69
C GLN A 190 11.98 4.78 -30.58
N ALA A 191 13.08 4.27 -30.02
CA ALA A 191 13.05 3.26 -28.98
C ALA A 191 12.48 3.80 -27.67
N ILE A 192 12.95 4.97 -27.21
CA ILE A 192 12.46 5.56 -25.97
C ILE A 192 10.98 5.96 -26.07
N ARG A 193 10.53 6.43 -27.24
CA ARG A 193 9.11 6.72 -27.48
C ARG A 193 8.25 5.46 -27.53
N ALA A 194 8.81 4.33 -27.92
CA ALA A 194 8.12 3.05 -27.85
C ALA A 194 7.94 2.57 -26.39
N LEU A 195 8.84 2.98 -25.48
CA LEU A 195 8.76 2.65 -24.06
C LEU A 195 7.89 3.64 -23.26
N TYR A 196 7.99 4.94 -23.53
CA TYR A 196 7.44 6.01 -22.67
C TYR A 196 6.50 6.99 -23.39
N GLY A 197 6.25 6.81 -24.69
CA GLY A 197 5.35 7.68 -25.45
C GLY A 197 6.01 8.95 -25.99
N ASN A 198 5.19 9.93 -26.38
CA ASN A 198 5.65 11.16 -27.03
C ASN A 198 5.61 12.34 -26.05
N PRO A 199 6.46 13.37 -26.24
CA PRO A 199 6.58 14.50 -25.31
C PRO A 199 5.33 15.34 -25.02
N SER A 200 4.28 15.27 -25.84
CA SER A 200 3.11 16.17 -25.76
C SER A 200 2.00 15.66 -24.82
N GLN A 201 2.29 14.74 -23.90
CA GLN A 201 1.25 14.03 -23.16
C GLN A 201 0.85 14.66 -21.83
N ASP A 202 1.46 15.78 -21.42
CA ASP A 202 1.05 16.53 -20.23
C ASP A 202 -0.46 16.83 -20.23
N GLY A 203 -1.01 17.25 -21.38
CA GLY A 203 -2.46 17.49 -21.54
C GLY A 203 -3.34 16.22 -21.53
N LYS A 204 -2.75 15.01 -21.41
CA LYS A 204 -3.47 13.73 -21.38
C LYS A 204 -3.48 13.06 -20.01
N GLN A 205 -2.54 13.34 -19.10
CA GLN A 205 -2.47 12.62 -17.82
C GLN A 205 -3.16 13.35 -16.67
N VAL A 206 -2.87 14.64 -16.49
CA VAL A 206 -3.37 15.48 -15.40
C VAL A 206 -3.67 16.88 -15.95
N ALA A 207 -4.54 17.66 -15.30
CA ALA A 207 -4.79 19.04 -15.68
C ALA A 207 -3.60 19.95 -15.33
N LYS A 208 -2.93 19.69 -14.20
CA LYS A 208 -1.82 20.50 -13.69
C LYS A 208 -0.86 19.67 -12.85
N TRP A 209 0.40 20.07 -12.82
CA TRP A 209 1.37 19.57 -11.85
C TRP A 209 2.39 20.64 -11.44
N SER A 210 3.05 20.45 -10.31
CA SER A 210 4.18 21.27 -9.86
C SER A 210 5.13 20.51 -8.95
N TRP A 211 6.42 20.88 -8.93
CA TRP A 211 7.42 20.32 -8.01
C TRP A 211 7.94 21.37 -7.03
N SER A 212 7.86 21.09 -5.74
CA SER A 212 8.44 21.91 -4.67
C SER A 212 9.79 21.36 -4.22
N LYS A 213 10.88 22.02 -4.62
CA LYS A 213 12.23 21.67 -4.14
C LYS A 213 12.41 21.89 -2.63
N ALA A 214 11.64 22.80 -2.03
CA ALA A 214 11.75 23.09 -0.60
C ALA A 214 11.24 21.90 0.21
N THR A 215 10.00 21.50 -0.05
CA THR A 215 9.26 20.44 0.68
C THR A 215 9.48 19.05 0.10
N GLN A 216 10.11 18.93 -1.07
CA GLN A 216 10.24 17.66 -1.81
C GLN A 216 8.89 17.06 -2.21
N THR A 217 7.92 17.92 -2.55
CA THR A 217 6.55 17.49 -2.88
C THR A 217 6.26 17.63 -4.37
N LEU A 218 5.79 16.55 -4.98
CA LEU A 218 5.15 16.60 -6.31
C LEU A 218 3.64 16.82 -6.10
N THR A 219 3.08 17.84 -6.74
CA THR A 219 1.63 18.06 -6.73
C THR A 219 1.08 17.74 -8.10
N GLN A 220 0.02 16.95 -8.15
CA GLN A 220 -0.71 16.58 -9.37
C GLN A 220 -2.21 16.86 -9.18
N ILE A 221 -2.86 17.37 -10.22
CA ILE A 221 -4.31 17.63 -10.22
C ILE A 221 -4.86 17.01 -11.49
N GLY A 222 -5.74 16.01 -11.34
CA GLY A 222 -6.46 15.38 -12.43
C GLY A 222 -7.47 16.33 -13.08
N LYS A 223 -8.30 15.77 -13.93
CA LYS A 223 -9.18 16.48 -14.85
C LYS A 223 -10.62 16.25 -14.42
N SER A 224 -11.54 16.69 -15.28
CA SER A 224 -12.97 16.52 -15.03
C SER A 224 -13.51 15.14 -15.43
N LYS A 225 -12.65 14.13 -15.57
CA LYS A 225 -13.01 12.78 -16.02
C LYS A 225 -12.06 11.79 -15.35
N ALA A 226 -12.52 10.55 -15.20
CA ALA A 226 -11.72 9.38 -14.87
C ALA A 226 -10.29 9.44 -15.44
N ASP A 227 -9.35 9.60 -14.52
CA ASP A 227 -7.92 9.66 -14.71
C ASP A 227 -7.23 8.47 -14.05
N VAL A 228 -5.98 8.27 -14.45
CA VAL A 228 -5.09 7.33 -13.76
C VAL A 228 -3.82 8.10 -13.48
N ILE A 229 -3.58 8.38 -12.21
CA ILE A 229 -2.53 9.23 -11.70
C ILE A 229 -1.58 8.37 -10.87
N HIS A 230 -0.30 8.60 -11.05
CA HIS A 230 0.75 7.89 -10.31
C HIS A 230 1.68 8.94 -9.74
N GLY A 231 1.97 8.82 -8.45
CA GLY A 231 2.99 9.58 -7.75
C GLY A 231 4.39 9.14 -8.12
N VAL A 232 5.30 9.43 -7.22
CA VAL A 232 6.73 9.13 -7.28
C VAL A 232 7.19 8.61 -5.93
N ALA A 233 8.43 8.15 -5.85
CA ALA A 233 9.02 7.60 -4.62
C ALA A 233 9.28 8.63 -3.49
N VAL A 234 8.61 9.78 -3.51
CA VAL A 234 8.72 10.82 -2.49
C VAL A 234 7.37 11.51 -2.37
N LYS A 235 7.05 12.03 -1.18
CA LYS A 235 5.88 12.87 -0.88
C LYS A 235 5.20 13.49 -2.10
N ASP A 236 3.96 13.10 -2.30
CA ASP A 236 3.03 13.57 -3.30
C ASP A 236 1.86 14.31 -2.64
N LEU A 237 1.23 15.16 -3.45
CA LEU A 237 -0.08 15.74 -3.17
C LEU A 237 -0.91 15.58 -4.43
N ILE A 238 -1.81 14.61 -4.45
CA ILE A 238 -2.59 14.26 -5.63
C ILE A 238 -4.05 14.57 -5.38
N LYS A 239 -4.68 15.21 -6.37
CA LYS A 239 -6.12 15.46 -6.41
C LYS A 239 -6.69 14.84 -7.67
N GLY A 240 -7.64 13.93 -7.54
CA GLY A 240 -8.32 13.24 -8.65
C GLY A 240 -9.13 14.23 -9.49
N GLY A 241 -10.08 14.92 -8.86
CA GLY A 241 -10.92 15.89 -9.52
C GLY A 241 -12.34 15.41 -9.66
N HIS A 242 -12.80 15.22 -10.89
CA HIS A 242 -14.14 14.67 -11.12
C HIS A 242 -14.06 13.36 -11.89
N GLY A 243 -14.98 12.46 -11.53
CA GLY A 243 -15.15 11.16 -12.15
C GLY A 243 -14.21 10.12 -11.54
N ASN A 244 -14.55 8.85 -11.77
CA ASN A 244 -13.94 7.70 -11.13
C ASN A 244 -12.45 7.56 -11.47
N ASP A 245 -11.60 8.02 -10.57
CA ASP A 245 -10.17 8.13 -10.70
C ASP A 245 -9.45 6.92 -10.09
N THR A 246 -8.23 6.68 -10.54
CA THR A 246 -7.33 5.69 -9.94
C THR A 246 -6.01 6.36 -9.61
N ILE A 247 -5.68 6.43 -8.34
CA ILE A 247 -4.54 7.15 -7.79
C ILE A 247 -3.63 6.17 -7.05
N TYR A 248 -2.34 6.20 -7.40
CA TYR A 248 -1.29 5.46 -6.71
C TYR A 248 -0.25 6.46 -6.17
N GLY A 249 -0.01 6.48 -4.87
CA GLY A 249 1.02 7.29 -4.20
C GLY A 249 2.43 6.78 -4.50
N PHE A 250 2.64 5.49 -4.23
CA PHE A 250 3.93 4.78 -4.21
C PHE A 250 4.65 4.98 -2.89
N ASP A 251 5.87 5.53 -2.89
CA ASP A 251 6.68 5.59 -1.66
C ASP A 251 6.67 7.00 -1.08
N GLY A 252 6.68 7.07 0.25
CA GLY A 252 6.85 8.28 1.02
C GLY A 252 5.53 8.94 1.38
N ASP A 253 5.55 9.74 2.45
CA ASP A 253 4.35 10.26 3.09
C ASP A 253 3.49 11.15 2.16
N ASP A 254 2.43 10.59 1.60
CA ASP A 254 1.59 11.17 0.56
C ASP A 254 0.28 11.76 1.11
N VAL A 255 -0.35 12.61 0.30
CA VAL A 255 -1.73 13.05 0.54
C VAL A 255 -2.53 12.93 -0.75
N LEU A 256 -3.55 12.06 -0.73
CA LEU A 256 -4.35 11.71 -1.89
C LEU A 256 -5.82 12.12 -1.67
N TYR A 257 -6.42 12.78 -2.65
CA TYR A 257 -7.84 13.15 -2.68
C TYR A 257 -8.51 12.56 -3.92
N GLY A 258 -9.59 11.78 -3.76
CA GLY A 258 -10.47 11.35 -4.84
C GLY A 258 -11.30 12.52 -5.39
N GLU A 259 -11.84 13.33 -4.48
CA GLU A 259 -12.74 14.45 -4.71
C GLU A 259 -14.18 14.04 -5.11
N THR A 260 -14.47 13.65 -6.34
CA THR A 260 -15.86 13.25 -6.69
C THR A 260 -15.89 12.12 -7.70
N GLY A 261 -16.73 11.12 -7.47
CA GLY A 261 -16.80 9.91 -8.30
C GLY A 261 -16.43 8.70 -7.45
N ASP A 262 -16.67 7.49 -7.95
CA ASP A 262 -16.24 6.28 -7.23
C ASP A 262 -14.77 6.00 -7.57
N ASP A 263 -13.88 6.32 -6.64
CA ASP A 263 -12.44 6.41 -6.82
C ASP A 263 -11.69 5.22 -6.22
N PHE A 264 -10.48 4.95 -6.72
CA PHE A 264 -9.54 4.01 -6.13
C PHE A 264 -8.26 4.76 -5.74
N LEU A 265 -7.93 4.74 -4.45
CA LEU A 265 -6.73 5.36 -3.88
C LEU A 265 -5.87 4.29 -3.21
N SER A 266 -4.57 4.32 -3.46
CA SER A 266 -3.59 3.45 -2.82
C SER A 266 -2.35 4.26 -2.45
N GLY A 267 -2.03 4.28 -1.15
CA GLY A 267 -0.83 4.90 -0.58
C GLY A 267 0.44 4.13 -0.99
N SER A 268 0.50 2.87 -0.55
CA SER A 268 1.61 1.91 -0.67
C SER A 268 2.60 1.99 0.49
N ASP A 269 3.79 2.56 0.34
CA ASP A 269 4.79 2.58 1.42
C ASP A 269 4.87 4.01 1.99
N GLY A 270 4.82 4.15 3.31
CA GLY A 270 4.99 5.41 4.02
C GLY A 270 3.69 5.92 4.62
N SER A 271 3.79 6.79 5.64
CA SER A 271 2.61 7.28 6.36
C SER A 271 1.76 8.24 5.53
N ASP A 272 0.70 7.72 4.94
CA ASP A 272 -0.14 8.40 3.96
C ASP A 272 -1.45 8.93 4.56
N ILE A 273 -2.03 9.92 3.87
CA ILE A 273 -3.37 10.40 4.18
C ILE A 273 -4.24 10.34 2.93
N LEU A 274 -5.29 9.54 2.97
CA LEU A 274 -6.20 9.29 1.85
C LEU A 274 -7.60 9.83 2.16
N TYR A 275 -8.18 10.56 1.22
CA TYR A 275 -9.57 11.06 1.27
C TYR A 275 -10.32 10.57 0.04
N GLY A 276 -11.36 9.75 0.21
CA GLY A 276 -12.30 9.36 -0.86
C GLY A 276 -13.17 10.55 -1.31
N ASP A 277 -13.62 11.33 -0.33
CA ASP A 277 -14.50 12.50 -0.47
C ASP A 277 -15.95 12.12 -0.84
N VAL A 278 -16.36 12.11 -2.11
CA VAL A 278 -17.76 11.86 -2.49
C VAL A 278 -17.83 10.79 -3.56
N GLY A 279 -18.37 9.63 -3.23
CA GLY A 279 -18.34 8.45 -4.08
C GLY A 279 -18.51 7.18 -3.27
N ASN A 280 -18.57 6.03 -3.93
CA ASN A 280 -18.33 4.76 -3.25
C ASN A 280 -16.88 4.37 -3.53
N ASP A 281 -15.99 4.75 -2.64
CA ASP A 281 -14.56 4.78 -2.85
C ASP A 281 -13.88 3.52 -2.31
N VAL A 282 -12.70 3.22 -2.84
CA VAL A 282 -11.83 2.15 -2.35
C VAL A 282 -10.49 2.76 -1.97
N LEU A 283 -10.18 2.75 -0.67
CA LEU A 283 -8.96 3.32 -0.11
C LEU A 283 -8.09 2.21 0.48
N ARG A 284 -6.78 2.29 0.23
CA ARG A 284 -5.78 1.38 0.76
C ARG A 284 -4.58 2.17 1.26
N GLY A 285 -4.27 2.05 2.55
CA GLY A 285 -3.08 2.63 3.16
C GLY A 285 -1.83 1.94 2.61
N GLY A 286 -1.52 0.76 3.14
CA GLY A 286 -0.41 -0.07 2.70
C GLY A 286 0.50 -0.45 3.86
N PHE A 287 1.70 0.12 3.91
CA PHE A 287 2.67 -0.06 4.98
C PHE A 287 2.95 1.25 5.68
N ASP A 288 3.39 1.15 6.94
CA ASP A 288 3.57 2.27 7.86
C ASP A 288 2.22 2.90 8.28
N GLU A 289 2.22 3.73 9.33
CA GLU A 289 1.01 4.28 9.94
C GLU A 289 0.23 5.21 8.98
N ASP A 290 -0.94 4.79 8.52
CA ASP A 290 -1.80 5.51 7.56
C ASP A 290 -3.04 6.16 8.21
N THR A 291 -3.64 7.13 7.51
CA THR A 291 -4.95 7.68 7.88
C THR A 291 -5.88 7.78 6.68
N LEU A 292 -7.03 7.10 6.75
CA LEU A 292 -8.00 6.99 5.67
C LEU A 292 -9.34 7.61 6.07
N TYR A 293 -9.92 8.40 5.16
CA TYR A 293 -11.26 8.98 5.28
C TYR A 293 -12.09 8.57 4.06
N GLY A 294 -13.16 7.80 4.25
CA GLY A 294 -14.10 7.40 3.18
C GLY A 294 -14.82 8.63 2.63
N GLY A 295 -15.61 9.27 3.49
CA GLY A 295 -16.30 10.50 3.16
C GLY A 295 -17.79 10.25 3.00
N ALA A 296 -18.34 10.48 1.81
CA ALA A 296 -19.77 10.31 1.57
C ALA A 296 -20.05 9.29 0.48
N GLY A 297 -20.71 8.20 0.86
CA GLY A 297 -21.06 7.06 0.04
C GLY A 297 -20.68 5.76 0.74
N ASN A 298 -20.84 4.60 0.12
CA ASN A 298 -20.52 3.33 0.77
C ASN A 298 -19.10 2.94 0.38
N ASP A 299 -18.16 3.15 1.29
CA ASP A 299 -16.74 3.09 1.04
C ASP A 299 -16.13 1.77 1.53
N ALA A 300 -14.99 1.39 0.95
CA ALA A 300 -14.19 0.26 1.39
C ALA A 300 -12.77 0.72 1.72
N LEU A 301 -12.41 0.66 3.00
CA LEU A 301 -11.14 1.13 3.54
C LEU A 301 -10.33 -0.05 4.07
N SER A 302 -9.05 -0.09 3.74
CA SER A 302 -8.09 -1.05 4.30
C SER A 302 -6.83 -0.30 4.75
N GLY A 303 -6.48 -0.43 6.03
CA GLY A 303 -5.26 0.15 6.61
C GLY A 303 -4.04 -0.54 6.05
N GLY A 304 -3.84 -1.80 6.42
CA GLY A 304 -2.80 -2.66 5.87
C GLY A 304 -1.87 -3.18 6.95
N TYR A 305 -0.68 -2.60 7.06
CA TYR A 305 0.35 -2.95 8.03
C TYR A 305 0.71 -1.75 8.89
N ASP A 306 1.04 -2.03 10.15
CA ASP A 306 1.34 -1.04 11.18
C ASP A 306 0.06 -0.32 11.65
N ASP A 307 0.19 0.60 12.61
CA ASP A 307 -0.97 1.13 13.35
C ASP A 307 -1.72 2.21 12.53
N ASP A 308 -2.92 1.88 12.07
CA ASP A 308 -3.70 2.71 11.13
C ASP A 308 -4.91 3.41 11.79
N ILE A 309 -5.40 4.47 11.14
CA ILE A 309 -6.65 5.16 11.53
C ILE A 309 -7.61 5.27 10.35
N LEU A 310 -8.80 4.67 10.48
CA LEU A 310 -9.81 4.62 9.43
C LEU A 310 -11.12 5.30 9.90
N TYR A 311 -11.68 6.14 9.03
CA TYR A 311 -13.00 6.78 9.21
C TYR A 311 -13.90 6.46 8.01
N GLY A 312 -15.03 5.78 8.23
CA GLY A 312 -16.07 5.55 7.22
C GLY A 312 -16.77 6.84 6.81
N ASP A 313 -17.13 7.64 7.81
CA ASP A 313 -17.91 8.89 7.70
C ASP A 313 -19.40 8.63 7.38
N PHE A 314 -19.89 8.90 6.17
CA PHE A 314 -21.32 8.78 5.83
C PHE A 314 -21.55 7.67 4.80
N GLY A 315 -22.17 6.57 5.23
CA GLY A 315 -22.61 5.51 4.33
C GLY A 315 -22.55 4.17 5.02
N ASN A 316 -22.87 3.09 4.30
CA ASN A 316 -22.69 1.75 4.87
C ASN A 316 -21.30 1.26 4.46
N ASP A 317 -20.32 1.50 5.33
CA ASP A 317 -18.92 1.36 5.01
C ASP A 317 -18.35 0.01 5.44
N VAL A 318 -17.23 -0.36 4.82
CA VAL A 318 -16.45 -1.55 5.19
C VAL A 318 -15.03 -1.12 5.52
N LEU A 319 -14.63 -1.29 6.77
CA LEU A 319 -13.31 -0.93 7.29
C LEU A 319 -12.57 -2.19 7.75
N ASP A 320 -11.33 -2.36 7.30
CA ASP A 320 -10.41 -3.43 7.69
C ASP A 320 -9.09 -2.80 8.14
N GLY A 321 -8.75 -2.87 9.44
CA GLY A 321 -7.51 -2.32 9.99
C GLY A 321 -6.29 -3.03 9.42
N GLY A 322 -6.28 -4.36 9.53
CA GLY A 322 -5.29 -5.21 8.91
C GLY A 322 -4.33 -5.78 9.94
N ARG A 323 -3.13 -5.24 10.06
CA ARG A 323 -2.14 -5.66 11.07
C ARG A 323 -1.61 -4.44 11.77
N GLY A 324 -1.60 -4.44 13.09
CA GLY A 324 -1.22 -3.26 13.87
C GLY A 324 -2.21 -3.07 14.99
N ASP A 325 -1.94 -2.14 15.89
CA ASP A 325 -2.96 -1.71 16.86
C ASP A 325 -3.79 -0.59 16.21
N ASP A 326 -4.88 -0.94 15.53
CA ASP A 326 -5.63 -0.04 14.65
C ASP A 326 -6.78 0.73 15.34
N ILE A 327 -7.22 1.84 14.74
CA ILE A 327 -8.39 2.60 15.20
C ILE A 327 -9.39 2.80 14.06
N LEU A 328 -10.58 2.21 14.20
CA LEU A 328 -11.64 2.23 13.19
C LEU A 328 -12.89 2.94 13.72
N TYR A 329 -13.39 3.90 12.94
CA TYR A 329 -14.64 4.61 13.18
C TYR A 329 -15.58 4.45 11.97
N GLY A 330 -16.72 3.79 12.13
CA GLY A 330 -17.76 3.71 11.08
C GLY A 330 -18.48 5.05 10.89
N GLU A 331 -18.78 5.72 12.01
CA GLU A 331 -19.47 7.03 12.12
C GLU A 331 -20.98 6.99 11.88
N PHE A 332 -21.50 7.01 10.66
CA PHE A 332 -22.94 7.09 10.39
C PHE A 332 -23.41 6.01 9.41
N ASP A 333 -24.67 5.58 9.58
CA ASP A 333 -25.29 4.47 8.84
C ASP A 333 -24.67 3.11 9.27
N ASN A 334 -24.95 2.01 8.55
CA ASN A 334 -24.66 0.66 9.07
C ASN A 334 -23.33 0.14 8.54
N ASP A 335 -22.36 -0.03 9.44
CA ASP A 335 -20.98 -0.31 9.06
C ASP A 335 -20.53 -1.72 9.39
N ILE A 336 -19.48 -2.16 8.69
CA ILE A 336 -18.74 -3.38 8.99
C ILE A 336 -17.30 -3.00 9.32
N LEU A 337 -16.89 -3.24 10.55
CA LEU A 337 -15.54 -2.96 11.03
C LEU A 337 -14.85 -4.26 11.40
N GLN A 338 -13.65 -4.47 10.87
CA GLN A 338 -12.76 -5.57 11.21
C GLN A 338 -11.43 -5.00 11.68
N GLY A 339 -11.03 -5.26 12.92
CA GLY A 339 -9.76 -4.80 13.48
C GLY A 339 -8.58 -5.43 12.75
N GLY A 340 -8.46 -6.75 12.85
CA GLY A 340 -7.36 -7.50 12.23
C GLY A 340 -6.40 -8.02 13.29
N ASP A 341 -5.13 -8.23 12.93
CA ASP A 341 -4.11 -8.71 13.87
C ASP A 341 -3.65 -7.54 14.77
N GLY A 342 -4.04 -7.49 16.05
CA GLY A 342 -3.51 -6.52 17.02
C GLY A 342 -4.54 -6.10 18.08
N ASN A 343 -4.18 -5.12 18.93
CA ASN A 343 -5.10 -4.59 19.94
C ASN A 343 -5.87 -3.40 19.35
N ASP A 344 -6.96 -3.68 18.66
CA ASP A 344 -7.68 -2.67 17.90
C ASP A 344 -8.71 -1.90 18.74
N THR A 345 -9.03 -0.69 18.31
CA THR A 345 -10.16 0.10 18.83
C THR A 345 -11.20 0.29 17.75
N LEU A 346 -12.37 -0.32 17.90
CA LEU A 346 -13.47 -0.26 16.94
C LEU A 346 -14.64 0.52 17.53
N GLN A 347 -15.13 1.51 16.78
CA GLN A 347 -16.32 2.26 17.10
C GLN A 347 -17.24 2.30 15.87
N GLY A 348 -18.38 1.61 15.94
CA GLY A 348 -19.37 1.51 14.87
C GLY A 348 -19.93 2.89 14.55
N GLY A 349 -20.79 3.41 15.41
CA GLY A 349 -21.34 4.74 15.17
C GLY A 349 -22.85 4.70 15.21
N ALA A 350 -23.44 5.60 14.45
CA ALA A 350 -24.87 5.73 14.29
C ALA A 350 -25.40 4.78 13.22
N GLY A 351 -25.59 3.51 13.54
CA GLY A 351 -26.33 2.57 12.72
C GLY A 351 -26.41 1.26 13.44
N ASN A 352 -26.86 0.21 12.73
CA ASN A 352 -26.74 -1.15 13.22
C ASN A 352 -25.44 -1.73 12.67
N ASP A 353 -24.42 -1.80 13.50
CA ASP A 353 -23.06 -2.07 13.05
C ASP A 353 -22.63 -3.51 13.34
N SER A 354 -21.66 -3.99 12.58
CA SER A 354 -21.01 -5.29 12.79
C SER A 354 -19.53 -5.09 13.04
N LEU A 355 -19.11 -5.29 14.30
CA LEU A 355 -17.73 -5.06 14.73
C LEU A 355 -17.09 -6.39 15.10
N VAL A 356 -15.92 -6.65 14.51
CA VAL A 356 -15.12 -7.85 14.75
C VAL A 356 -13.69 -7.44 15.10
N GLY A 357 -13.26 -7.74 16.33
CA GLY A 357 -11.87 -7.57 16.76
C GLY A 357 -11.04 -8.84 16.61
N ASP A 358 -9.84 -8.79 17.15
CA ASP A 358 -9.00 -9.94 17.54
C ASP A 358 -8.37 -9.67 18.94
N ASP A 359 -7.32 -10.40 19.32
CA ASP A 359 -6.72 -10.41 20.65
C ASP A 359 -6.48 -9.03 21.30
N GLY A 360 -7.33 -8.70 22.27
CA GLY A 360 -7.18 -7.51 23.12
C GLY A 360 -7.94 -6.28 22.62
N SER A 361 -8.90 -6.47 21.72
CA SER A 361 -9.67 -5.40 21.10
C SER A 361 -10.59 -4.67 22.09
N VAL A 362 -10.76 -3.37 21.86
CA VAL A 362 -11.77 -2.53 22.51
C VAL A 362 -12.84 -2.20 21.49
N ILE A 363 -14.00 -2.84 21.63
CA ILE A 363 -15.13 -2.68 20.73
C ILE A 363 -16.21 -1.90 21.46
N GLY A 364 -16.61 -0.75 20.94
CA GLY A 364 -17.84 -0.17 21.45
C GLY A 364 -18.22 1.20 20.97
N TYR A 365 -19.35 1.65 21.52
CA TYR A 365 -20.03 2.83 21.03
C TYR A 365 -20.03 4.03 21.98
N ARG A 366 -20.18 5.23 21.41
CA ARG A 366 -20.17 6.51 22.13
C ARG A 366 -21.56 7.12 22.34
N PHE A 367 -22.55 7.04 21.42
CA PHE A 367 -23.84 7.76 21.53
C PHE A 367 -24.97 7.37 20.54
N TYR A 368 -25.98 6.53 20.84
CA TYR A 368 -27.34 6.33 20.21
C TYR A 368 -27.90 4.90 20.55
N ASP A 369 -29.15 4.60 20.19
CA ASP A 369 -29.96 3.44 20.65
C ASP A 369 -30.15 2.34 19.57
N ASN A 370 -29.07 1.80 18.98
CA ASN A 370 -29.15 0.91 17.81
C ASN A 370 -28.83 -0.57 18.14
N ASP A 371 -29.16 -1.49 17.21
CA ASP A 371 -28.99 -2.93 17.43
C ASP A 371 -27.67 -3.43 16.80
N ASP A 372 -26.61 -3.57 17.60
CA ASP A 372 -25.27 -3.90 17.11
C ASP A 372 -24.90 -5.39 17.25
N VAL A 373 -23.93 -5.83 16.46
CA VAL A 373 -23.31 -7.17 16.56
C VAL A 373 -21.82 -7.02 16.89
N LEU A 374 -21.44 -7.50 18.06
CA LEU A 374 -20.08 -7.40 18.59
C LEU A 374 -19.47 -8.79 18.71
N ASN A 375 -18.32 -9.01 18.09
CA ASN A 375 -17.50 -10.20 18.26
C ASN A 375 -16.08 -9.78 18.67
N GLY A 376 -15.67 -10.11 19.90
CA GLY A 376 -14.32 -9.80 20.39
C GLY A 376 -13.23 -10.51 19.60
N GLY A 377 -13.51 -11.73 19.15
CA GLY A 377 -12.52 -12.58 18.50
C GLY A 377 -11.88 -13.54 19.50
N ALA A 378 -10.60 -13.82 19.30
CA ALA A 378 -9.80 -14.50 20.31
C ALA A 378 -9.27 -13.45 21.29
N GLY A 379 -8.93 -13.84 22.52
CA GLY A 379 -8.37 -12.92 23.49
C GLY A 379 -9.36 -12.45 24.53
N SER A 380 -8.88 -11.58 25.43
CA SER A 380 -9.73 -10.98 26.46
C SER A 380 -10.09 -9.56 26.06
N ASP A 381 -11.26 -9.41 25.45
CA ASP A 381 -11.68 -8.16 24.84
C ASP A 381 -12.55 -7.31 25.75
N THR A 382 -12.75 -6.04 25.39
CA THR A 382 -13.76 -5.18 26.04
C THR A 382 -14.85 -4.86 25.06
N LEU A 383 -16.06 -5.33 25.34
CA LEU A 383 -17.23 -5.17 24.48
C LEU A 383 -18.24 -4.22 25.14
N LYS A 384 -18.70 -3.23 24.37
CA LYS A 384 -19.70 -2.27 24.83
C LYS A 384 -20.70 -1.98 23.71
N GLY A 385 -21.88 -2.58 23.82
CA GLY A 385 -22.95 -2.48 22.82
C GLY A 385 -23.65 -1.11 22.85
N GLY A 386 -23.89 -0.57 24.05
CA GLY A 386 -24.58 0.71 24.21
C GLY A 386 -26.05 0.51 24.59
N GLU A 387 -26.93 1.27 23.94
CA GLU A 387 -28.38 1.14 24.11
C GLU A 387 -28.93 0.48 22.85
N GLY A 388 -30.00 -0.31 22.94
CA GLY A 388 -30.55 -1.05 21.81
C GLY A 388 -30.54 -2.55 22.08
N LYS A 389 -30.76 -3.37 21.04
CA LYS A 389 -30.76 -4.85 21.16
C LYS A 389 -29.49 -5.43 20.60
N ASP A 390 -28.48 -5.51 21.45
CA ASP A 390 -27.15 -5.90 21.03
C ASP A 390 -26.95 -7.40 21.04
N ARG A 391 -26.03 -7.86 20.21
CA ARG A 391 -25.64 -9.26 20.10
C ARG A 391 -24.16 -9.42 20.36
N PHE A 392 -23.83 -9.98 21.50
CA PHE A 392 -22.46 -10.36 21.86
C PHE A 392 -22.20 -11.78 21.39
N VAL A 393 -21.37 -11.92 20.35
CA VAL A 393 -21.11 -13.18 19.65
C VAL A 393 -19.85 -13.85 20.18
N PHE A 394 -19.99 -15.13 20.51
CA PHE A 394 -18.90 -16.01 20.97
C PHE A 394 -18.80 -17.21 20.03
N ASP A 395 -17.84 -17.17 19.10
CA ASP A 395 -17.61 -18.20 18.11
C ASP A 395 -16.15 -18.65 17.94
N THR A 396 -15.26 -18.17 18.82
CA THR A 396 -13.85 -18.53 18.90
C THR A 396 -13.59 -19.71 19.85
N TRP A 397 -12.52 -20.46 19.60
CA TRP A 397 -12.24 -21.72 20.31
C TRP A 397 -11.31 -21.53 21.50
N PHE A 398 -11.81 -21.83 22.70
CA PHE A 398 -11.14 -21.58 23.98
C PHE A 398 -9.82 -22.36 24.25
N ASN A 399 -9.44 -23.37 23.45
CA ASN A 399 -8.22 -24.18 23.64
C ASN A 399 -7.95 -24.71 25.08
N GLY A 400 -8.94 -24.71 25.97
CA GLY A 400 -8.79 -25.07 27.39
C GLY A 400 -8.17 -23.98 28.28
N VAL A 401 -8.08 -22.74 27.80
CA VAL A 401 -7.67 -21.55 28.56
C VAL A 401 -8.86 -20.59 28.62
N ASP A 402 -8.98 -19.86 29.72
CA ASP A 402 -9.97 -18.79 29.88
C ASP A 402 -9.71 -17.69 28.84
N ASP A 403 -10.74 -17.37 28.05
CA ASP A 403 -10.75 -16.30 27.03
C ASP A 403 -11.90 -15.35 27.39
N ILE A 404 -11.64 -14.45 28.34
CA ILE A 404 -12.71 -13.78 29.09
C ILE A 404 -12.92 -12.38 28.54
N ASP A 405 -14.00 -12.21 27.78
CA ASP A 405 -14.43 -10.90 27.33
C ASP A 405 -15.16 -10.15 28.44
N LEU A 406 -14.84 -8.86 28.56
CA LEU A 406 -15.50 -7.94 29.47
C LEU A 406 -16.63 -7.23 28.74
N ILE A 407 -17.88 -7.62 29.01
CA ILE A 407 -19.06 -6.87 28.56
C ILE A 407 -19.35 -5.75 29.55
N MET A 408 -19.38 -4.51 29.04
CA MET A 408 -19.43 -3.30 29.84
C MET A 408 -20.84 -2.88 30.27
N ASP A 409 -21.86 -3.12 29.44
CA ASP A 409 -23.19 -2.53 29.59
C ASP A 409 -24.38 -3.42 29.20
N PHE A 410 -24.23 -4.76 29.22
CA PHE A 410 -25.31 -5.71 28.91
C PHE A 410 -26.66 -5.38 29.59
N ASP A 411 -27.73 -5.25 28.79
CA ASP A 411 -29.13 -5.08 29.20
C ASP A 411 -29.91 -6.39 28.97
N ASP A 412 -30.32 -7.05 30.06
CA ASP A 412 -31.03 -8.34 30.01
C ASP A 412 -32.46 -8.26 29.44
N SER A 413 -32.97 -7.05 29.20
CA SER A 413 -34.28 -6.86 28.58
C SER A 413 -34.25 -6.79 27.05
N ASP A 414 -33.08 -6.46 26.48
CA ASP A 414 -32.93 -6.18 25.05
C ASP A 414 -31.77 -6.98 24.40
N ASP A 415 -30.66 -7.20 25.11
CA ASP A 415 -29.44 -7.82 24.57
C ASP A 415 -29.47 -9.36 24.55
N LEU A 416 -28.63 -9.94 23.70
CA LEU A 416 -28.42 -11.38 23.59
C LEU A 416 -26.95 -11.76 23.56
N ILE A 417 -26.68 -12.90 24.20
CA ILE A 417 -25.42 -13.63 24.06
C ILE A 417 -25.62 -14.71 22.99
N ILE A 418 -24.82 -14.65 21.92
CA ILE A 418 -24.90 -15.57 20.80
C ILE A 418 -23.74 -16.56 20.89
N LEU A 419 -24.05 -17.84 20.96
CA LEU A 419 -23.05 -18.91 21.08
C LEU A 419 -23.01 -19.75 19.80
N SER A 420 -21.83 -19.97 19.24
CA SER A 420 -21.65 -20.86 18.09
C SER A 420 -21.86 -22.32 18.48
N ALA A 421 -22.82 -23.02 17.84
CA ALA A 421 -23.02 -24.46 18.07
C ALA A 421 -21.81 -25.31 17.66
N THR A 422 -20.84 -24.75 16.93
CA THR A 422 -19.59 -25.46 16.58
C THR A 422 -18.64 -25.50 17.77
N ILE A 423 -18.54 -24.40 18.53
CA ILE A 423 -17.70 -24.28 19.72
C ILE A 423 -18.40 -24.92 20.91
N PHE A 424 -19.64 -24.49 21.16
CA PHE A 424 -20.51 -24.96 22.23
C PHE A 424 -21.26 -26.23 21.82
N SER A 425 -20.52 -27.21 21.29
CA SER A 425 -21.04 -28.40 20.57
C SER A 425 -21.93 -29.34 21.38
N THR A 426 -21.97 -29.18 22.71
CA THR A 426 -22.88 -29.96 23.58
C THR A 426 -24.24 -29.30 23.77
N LEU A 427 -24.40 -28.04 23.34
CA LEU A 427 -25.66 -27.31 23.38
C LEU A 427 -26.53 -27.60 22.16
N ALA A 428 -27.85 -27.59 22.36
CA ALA A 428 -28.80 -27.65 21.26
C ALA A 428 -28.93 -26.26 20.60
N LYS A 429 -29.02 -26.21 19.27
CA LYS A 429 -29.32 -24.98 18.52
C LYS A 429 -30.70 -24.42 18.90
N GLY A 430 -30.80 -23.10 18.98
CA GLY A 430 -31.96 -22.35 19.44
C GLY A 430 -31.71 -21.68 20.79
N SER A 431 -32.78 -21.14 21.40
CA SER A 431 -32.71 -20.56 22.74
C SER A 431 -32.22 -21.59 23.74
N LEU A 432 -31.34 -21.18 24.66
CA LEU A 432 -30.79 -22.09 25.66
C LEU A 432 -31.92 -22.65 26.54
N SER A 433 -31.89 -23.96 26.78
CA SER A 433 -32.83 -24.62 27.69
C SER A 433 -32.47 -24.27 29.13
N ASN A 434 -33.49 -24.08 29.98
CA ASN A 434 -33.30 -23.97 31.44
C ASN A 434 -32.58 -25.20 32.02
N ASP A 435 -32.68 -26.37 31.39
CA ASP A 435 -31.99 -27.59 31.84
C ASP A 435 -30.48 -27.57 31.52
N ALA A 436 -30.02 -26.62 30.71
CA ALA A 436 -28.62 -26.46 30.33
C ALA A 436 -27.96 -25.22 30.97
N PHE A 437 -28.69 -24.49 31.81
CA PHE A 437 -28.26 -23.24 32.45
C PHE A 437 -28.42 -23.33 33.97
N VAL A 438 -27.39 -22.94 34.70
CA VAL A 438 -27.43 -22.90 36.17
C VAL A 438 -26.82 -21.60 36.70
N GLU A 439 -27.46 -21.02 37.71
CA GLU A 439 -26.90 -19.93 38.51
C GLU A 439 -26.15 -20.52 39.71
N GLY A 440 -24.85 -20.20 39.84
CA GLY A 440 -24.01 -20.69 40.91
C GLY A 440 -22.52 -20.68 40.57
N THR A 441 -21.71 -21.29 41.43
CA THR A 441 -20.24 -21.36 41.26
C THR A 441 -19.77 -22.60 40.49
N GLY A 442 -20.71 -23.42 39.98
CA GLY A 442 -20.42 -24.64 39.23
C GLY A 442 -21.70 -25.39 38.82
N ALA A 443 -21.56 -26.42 37.98
CA ALA A 443 -22.65 -27.31 37.57
C ALA A 443 -23.32 -27.99 38.77
N ALA A 444 -24.65 -28.03 38.78
CA ALA A 444 -25.47 -28.71 39.78
C ALA A 444 -25.82 -30.15 39.34
N ASP A 445 -25.97 -30.39 38.04
CA ASP A 445 -26.16 -31.71 37.46
C ASP A 445 -25.42 -31.91 36.12
N ALA A 446 -25.56 -33.11 35.56
CA ALA A 446 -24.86 -33.54 34.35
C ALA A 446 -25.39 -32.92 33.05
N ASN A 447 -26.43 -32.07 33.09
CA ASN A 447 -27.01 -31.36 31.94
C ASN A 447 -26.67 -29.87 31.93
N ASP A 448 -26.25 -29.32 33.07
CA ASP A 448 -25.77 -27.94 33.14
C ASP A 448 -24.54 -27.78 32.24
N ARG A 449 -24.61 -26.84 31.31
CA ARG A 449 -23.54 -26.56 30.34
C ARG A 449 -23.08 -25.11 30.42
N ILE A 450 -23.98 -24.18 30.70
CA ILE A 450 -23.66 -22.78 30.94
C ILE A 450 -23.89 -22.47 32.42
N ILE A 451 -22.86 -21.93 33.06
CA ILE A 451 -22.86 -21.59 34.48
C ILE A 451 -22.74 -20.07 34.59
N PHE A 452 -23.72 -19.41 35.19
CA PHE A 452 -23.63 -18.01 35.56
C PHE A 452 -23.27 -17.87 37.04
N ASN A 453 -22.11 -17.30 37.33
CA ASN A 453 -21.71 -17.02 38.71
C ASN A 453 -21.99 -15.55 39.03
N GLY A 454 -23.06 -15.29 39.79
CA GLY A 454 -23.43 -13.93 40.20
C GLY A 454 -22.42 -13.23 41.12
N ASP A 455 -21.55 -13.97 41.82
CA ASP A 455 -20.54 -13.39 42.73
C ASP A 455 -19.38 -12.74 41.97
N ASP A 456 -18.90 -13.38 40.90
CA ASP A 456 -17.82 -12.86 40.04
C ASP A 456 -18.33 -12.27 38.72
N ARG A 457 -19.64 -12.42 38.45
CA ARG A 457 -20.40 -11.94 37.29
C ARG A 457 -19.81 -12.49 36.00
N SER A 458 -19.61 -13.80 35.97
CA SER A 458 -19.03 -14.48 34.81
C SER A 458 -19.92 -15.60 34.29
N LEU A 459 -19.81 -15.86 32.98
CA LEU A 459 -20.31 -17.07 32.36
C LEU A 459 -19.17 -18.04 32.09
N ALA A 460 -19.44 -19.31 32.37
CA ALA A 460 -18.54 -20.41 32.08
C ALA A 460 -19.26 -21.52 31.31
N TYR A 461 -18.52 -22.20 30.43
CA TYR A 461 -18.98 -23.36 29.69
C TYR A 461 -18.35 -24.64 30.25
N ASP A 462 -19.19 -25.53 30.75
CA ASP A 462 -18.83 -26.87 31.23
C ASP A 462 -19.28 -27.91 30.18
N PRO A 463 -18.41 -28.34 29.24
CA PRO A 463 -18.82 -29.24 28.17
C PRO A 463 -19.17 -30.65 28.66
N ASP A 464 -18.62 -31.11 29.79
CA ASP A 464 -18.86 -32.46 30.31
C ASP A 464 -19.95 -32.52 31.38
N GLY A 465 -20.33 -31.37 31.95
CA GLY A 465 -21.35 -31.23 32.98
C GLY A 465 -20.92 -31.81 34.33
N THR A 466 -19.61 -31.96 34.57
CA THR A 466 -19.06 -32.59 35.78
C THR A 466 -18.27 -31.63 36.66
N GLY A 467 -18.78 -30.40 36.83
CA GLY A 467 -18.46 -29.55 37.97
C GLY A 467 -17.32 -28.54 37.73
N PRO A 468 -16.93 -27.78 38.77
CA PRO A 468 -16.27 -26.47 38.60
C PRO A 468 -14.82 -26.49 38.09
N LEU A 469 -14.19 -27.66 37.92
CA LEU A 469 -12.77 -27.75 37.51
C LEU A 469 -12.59 -27.94 35.99
N ALA A 470 -13.66 -28.21 35.24
CA ALA A 470 -13.63 -28.40 33.79
C ALA A 470 -14.32 -27.26 33.01
N ALA A 471 -14.97 -26.33 33.71
CA ALA A 471 -15.64 -25.20 33.10
C ALA A 471 -14.61 -24.13 32.68
N VAL A 472 -14.76 -23.62 31.45
CA VAL A 472 -13.93 -22.53 30.92
C VAL A 472 -14.74 -21.25 30.95
N ARG A 473 -14.18 -20.17 31.52
CA ARG A 473 -14.83 -18.87 31.53
C ARG A 473 -14.65 -18.18 30.18
N PHE A 474 -15.72 -17.54 29.72
CA PHE A 474 -15.70 -16.85 28.43
C PHE A 474 -16.30 -15.42 28.48
N VAL A 475 -17.08 -15.09 29.52
CA VAL A 475 -17.60 -13.73 29.71
C VAL A 475 -17.43 -13.29 31.14
N LYS A 476 -17.16 -11.99 31.31
CA LYS A 476 -17.32 -11.27 32.55
C LYS A 476 -18.09 -9.98 32.31
N PHE A 477 -18.95 -9.63 33.26
CA PHE A 477 -19.72 -8.40 33.21
C PHE A 477 -19.17 -7.32 34.14
N ALA A 478 -19.13 -6.07 33.65
CA ALA A 478 -18.64 -4.93 34.42
C ALA A 478 -19.66 -4.47 35.48
N GLY A 479 -20.95 -4.48 35.15
CA GLY A 479 -22.08 -4.13 36.01
C GLY A 479 -22.69 -5.32 36.76
N ALA A 480 -23.46 -5.05 37.80
CA ALA A 480 -24.30 -6.08 38.43
C ALA A 480 -25.54 -6.31 37.55
N MET A 481 -25.82 -7.57 37.22
CA MET A 481 -26.93 -7.94 36.35
C MET A 481 -27.46 -9.33 36.70
N THR A 482 -28.62 -9.65 36.15
CA THR A 482 -29.16 -11.01 36.13
C THR A 482 -29.08 -11.50 34.69
N ILE A 483 -28.76 -12.78 34.50
CA ILE A 483 -28.82 -13.43 33.19
C ILE A 483 -29.67 -14.68 33.32
N TYR A 484 -30.51 -14.90 32.31
CA TYR A 484 -31.39 -16.04 32.18
C TYR A 484 -31.04 -16.84 30.92
N ALA A 485 -31.51 -18.08 30.85
CA ALA A 485 -31.29 -18.93 29.68
C ALA A 485 -31.87 -18.31 28.38
N ASN A 486 -32.95 -17.54 28.47
CA ASN A 486 -33.54 -16.89 27.29
C ASN A 486 -32.72 -15.72 26.73
N ASP A 487 -31.72 -15.24 27.47
CA ASP A 487 -30.80 -14.19 27.03
C ASP A 487 -29.63 -14.79 26.22
N ILE A 488 -29.61 -16.12 26.07
CA ILE A 488 -28.59 -16.89 25.37
C ILE A 488 -29.20 -17.65 24.19
N LEU A 489 -28.66 -17.42 22.99
CA LEU A 489 -29.05 -18.07 21.75
C LEU A 489 -27.89 -18.87 21.15
N VAL A 490 -28.12 -20.14 20.85
CA VAL A 490 -27.12 -21.02 20.22
C VAL A 490 -27.42 -21.16 18.73
N VAL A 491 -26.47 -20.80 17.86
CA VAL A 491 -26.68 -20.72 16.39
C VAL A 491 -25.97 -21.78 15.57
#